data_AF-A0A831XRR9-F1
#
_entry.id   AF-A0A831XRR9-F1
#
_cell.length_a   1.000
_cell.length_b   1.000
_cell.length_c   1.000
_cell.angle_alpha   90.00
_cell.angle_beta   90.00
_cell.angle_gamma   90.00
#
_symmetry.space_group_name_H-M   'P 1'
#
loop_
_entity.id
_entity.type
_entity.pdbx_description
1 polymer ?
#
loop_
_entity_poly.entity_id
_entity_poly.type
_entity_poly.pdbx_seq_one_letter_code
_entity_poly.pdbx_strand_id
1 'polypeptide(L)'
;MNSSNRGRAELAARLLRLVGVDAEVRMAGSGAWYVVATTDILAAGREELRDAIAKVVKAAAAMGWVNREKAERWLRKLERGHTIREGRPKYSVGLIGYTLAVRYQSTNPHSIEREARRLREMGLMEGVYFSAKMPEDGKIGYVLIRRESLAYAAWLSTRGPGGRRRLAVEFVEHVLQRAKERGGEVYRKALEAVERDKG
;
A
#
# COMPACT_ATOMS: atom_id res chain seq x y z
N MET A 1 12.55 -25.08 30.96
CA MET A 1 13.12 -24.77 29.62
C MET A 1 12.41 -23.56 29.05
N ASN A 2 13.10 -22.43 28.76
CA ASN A 2 12.74 -21.55 27.62
C ASN A 2 13.68 -20.36 27.33
N SER A 3 14.94 -20.36 27.77
CA SER A 3 15.94 -19.39 27.30
C SER A 3 16.19 -19.51 25.79
N SER A 4 16.08 -20.72 25.23
CA SER A 4 16.27 -21.02 23.80
C SER A 4 15.24 -20.35 22.88
N ASN A 5 14.01 -20.12 23.35
CA ASN A 5 12.97 -19.48 22.55
C ASN A 5 13.07 -17.95 22.57
N ARG A 6 13.49 -17.36 23.69
CA ARG A 6 13.77 -15.92 23.78
C ARG A 6 14.96 -15.51 22.90
N GLY A 7 16.08 -16.22 23.04
CA GLY A 7 17.29 -15.92 22.25
C GLY A 7 17.08 -16.06 20.75
N ARG A 8 16.26 -17.02 20.31
CA ARG A 8 15.85 -17.16 18.90
C ARG A 8 14.99 -15.99 18.42
N ALA A 9 14.04 -15.52 19.22
CA ALA A 9 13.21 -14.37 18.87
C ALA A 9 14.04 -13.08 18.81
N GLU A 10 14.97 -12.88 19.75
CA GLU A 10 15.90 -11.74 19.76
C GLU A 10 16.85 -11.75 18.56
N LEU A 11 17.39 -12.92 18.19
CA LEU A 11 18.21 -13.05 16.98
C LEU A 11 17.39 -12.75 15.71
N ALA A 12 16.19 -13.31 15.59
CA ALA A 12 15.31 -13.06 14.46
C ALA A 12 14.93 -11.57 14.32
N ALA A 13 14.58 -10.90 15.42
CA ALA A 13 14.29 -9.46 15.43
C ALA A 13 15.53 -8.64 15.03
N ARG A 14 16.73 -9.01 15.50
CA ARG A 14 17.98 -8.35 15.12
C ARG A 14 18.27 -8.49 13.63
N LEU A 15 18.09 -9.69 13.06
CA LEU A 15 18.27 -9.94 11.63
C LEU A 15 17.28 -9.13 10.78
N LEU A 16 16.02 -9.03 11.22
CA LEU A 16 15.00 -8.21 10.56
C LEU A 16 15.38 -6.70 10.58
N ARG A 17 15.85 -6.19 11.72
CA ARG A 17 16.30 -4.79 11.82
C ARG A 17 17.49 -4.49 10.91
N LEU A 18 18.43 -5.43 10.75
CA LEU A 18 19.58 -5.28 9.84
C LEU A 18 19.17 -5.12 8.37
N VAL A 19 18.00 -5.65 7.99
CA VAL A 19 17.44 -5.54 6.63
C VAL A 19 16.38 -4.45 6.52
N GLY A 20 16.37 -3.48 7.45
CA GLY A 20 15.49 -2.31 7.44
C GLY A 20 14.07 -2.57 7.92
N VAL A 21 13.82 -3.70 8.61
CA VAL A 21 12.50 -4.04 9.13
C VAL A 21 12.38 -3.66 10.60
N ASP A 22 11.43 -2.78 10.91
CA ASP A 22 11.04 -2.52 12.29
C ASP A 22 10.38 -3.77 12.90
N ALA A 23 11.03 -4.31 13.92
CA ALA A 23 10.70 -5.59 14.54
C ALA A 23 10.89 -5.53 16.06
N GLU A 24 9.90 -6.01 16.80
CA GLU A 24 9.89 -6.07 18.26
C GLU A 24 9.81 -7.51 18.75
N VAL A 25 10.40 -7.80 19.90
CA VAL A 25 10.24 -9.10 20.58
C VAL A 25 9.19 -8.96 21.66
N ARG A 26 8.19 -9.83 21.65
CA ARG A 26 7.11 -9.85 22.64
C ARG A 26 6.93 -11.26 23.23
N MET A 27 6.38 -11.31 24.43
CA MET A 27 5.99 -12.56 25.09
C MET A 27 4.47 -12.68 25.05
N ALA A 28 3.97 -13.84 24.63
CA ALA A 28 2.55 -14.16 24.66
C ALA A 28 2.14 -14.54 26.08
N GLY A 29 0.83 -14.43 26.40
CA GLY A 29 0.30 -14.87 27.69
C GLY A 29 0.56 -16.35 28.01
N SER A 30 0.88 -17.16 26.98
CA SER A 30 1.30 -18.56 27.10
C SER A 30 2.79 -18.77 27.44
N GLY A 31 3.58 -17.70 27.63
CA GLY A 31 5.02 -17.77 27.89
C GLY A 31 5.89 -17.99 26.64
N ALA A 32 5.30 -18.00 25.44
CA ALA A 32 6.02 -18.10 24.18
C ALA A 32 6.54 -16.73 23.72
N TRP A 33 7.80 -16.67 23.28
CA TRP A 33 8.40 -15.47 22.69
C TRP A 33 8.16 -15.43 21.18
N TYR A 34 7.75 -14.28 20.66
CA TYR A 34 7.49 -14.07 19.24
C TYR A 34 7.99 -12.71 18.77
N VAL A 35 8.16 -12.57 17.47
CA VAL A 35 8.55 -11.31 16.84
C VAL A 35 7.32 -10.65 16.23
N VAL A 36 7.13 -9.37 16.53
CA VAL A 36 6.16 -8.50 15.87
C VAL A 36 6.88 -7.68 14.83
N ALA A 37 6.48 -7.80 13.58
CA ALA A 37 6.90 -6.92 12.49
C ALA A 37 5.68 -6.62 11.63
N THR A 38 5.61 -5.42 11.05
CA THR A 38 4.51 -5.09 10.15
C THR A 38 4.76 -5.72 8.78
N THR A 39 3.75 -6.44 8.25
CA THR A 39 3.83 -7.07 6.92
C THR A 39 4.14 -6.06 5.82
N ASP A 40 3.72 -4.81 6.00
CA ASP A 40 3.96 -3.73 5.05
C ASP A 40 5.45 -3.30 5.04
N ILE A 41 6.18 -3.40 6.15
CA ILE A 41 7.64 -3.16 6.16
C ILE A 41 8.39 -4.38 5.61
N LEU A 42 7.95 -5.59 5.93
CA LEU A 42 8.50 -6.84 5.37
C LEU A 42 8.37 -6.91 3.84
N ALA A 43 7.23 -6.45 3.30
CA ALA A 43 7.00 -6.37 1.86
C ALA A 43 7.69 -5.17 1.19
N ALA A 44 8.29 -4.25 1.95
CA ALA A 44 9.12 -3.15 1.44
C ALA A 44 10.60 -3.56 1.29
N GLY A 45 10.99 -4.72 1.84
CA GLY A 45 12.36 -5.23 1.75
C GLY A 45 12.77 -5.69 0.34
N ARG A 46 14.07 -5.99 0.17
CA ARG A 46 14.63 -6.51 -1.09
C ARG A 46 13.90 -7.78 -1.55
N GLU A 47 13.89 -8.02 -2.85
CA GLU A 47 13.20 -9.16 -3.46
C GLU A 47 13.62 -10.51 -2.84
N GLU A 48 14.91 -10.68 -2.57
CA GLU A 48 15.46 -11.88 -1.95
C GLU A 48 14.89 -12.13 -0.54
N LEU A 49 14.67 -11.05 0.24
CA LEU A 49 14.04 -11.14 1.56
C LEU A 49 12.54 -11.48 1.42
N ARG A 50 11.85 -10.85 0.47
CA ARG A 50 10.42 -11.11 0.21
C ARG A 50 10.20 -12.57 -0.21
N ASP A 51 11.06 -13.10 -1.06
CA ASP A 51 11.04 -14.49 -1.51
C ASP A 51 11.33 -15.46 -0.37
N ALA A 52 12.31 -15.15 0.49
CA ALA A 52 12.59 -15.96 1.68
C ALA A 52 11.36 -16.02 2.63
N ILE A 53 10.72 -14.86 2.88
CA ILE A 53 9.52 -14.80 3.72
C ILE A 53 8.35 -15.53 3.03
N ALA A 54 8.19 -15.38 1.71
CA ALA A 54 7.15 -16.06 0.97
C ALA A 54 7.28 -17.59 1.05
N LYS A 55 8.50 -18.14 1.03
CA LYS A 55 8.75 -19.57 1.25
C LYS A 55 8.29 -20.02 2.65
N VAL A 56 8.58 -19.22 3.69
CA VAL A 56 8.12 -19.50 5.06
C VAL A 56 6.60 -19.48 5.17
N VAL A 57 5.93 -18.49 4.56
CA VAL A 57 4.46 -18.38 4.56
C VAL A 57 3.82 -19.56 3.82
N LYS A 58 4.40 -20.00 2.68
CA LYS A 58 3.94 -21.20 1.96
C LYS A 58 4.04 -22.46 2.83
N ALA A 59 5.17 -22.66 3.51
CA ALA A 59 5.37 -23.80 4.40
C ALA A 59 4.38 -23.78 5.59
N ALA A 60 4.19 -22.63 6.22
CA ALA A 60 3.25 -22.48 7.34
C ALA A 60 1.79 -22.73 6.92
N ALA A 61 1.41 -22.31 5.70
CA ALA A 61 0.08 -22.61 5.15
C ALA A 61 -0.10 -24.10 4.88
N ALA A 62 0.91 -24.78 4.32
CA ALA A 62 0.88 -26.22 4.05
C ALA A 62 0.76 -27.06 5.33
N MET A 63 1.37 -26.59 6.43
CA MET A 63 1.27 -27.22 7.76
C MET A 63 -0.02 -26.85 8.51
N GLY A 64 -0.91 -26.05 7.93
CA GLY A 64 -2.14 -25.60 8.60
C GLY A 64 -1.94 -24.58 9.72
N TRP A 65 -0.73 -24.03 9.87
CA TRP A 65 -0.42 -23.05 10.93
C TRP A 65 -0.98 -21.66 10.62
N VAL A 66 -1.32 -21.39 9.37
CA VAL A 66 -1.93 -20.14 8.92
C VAL A 66 -3.12 -20.47 8.04
N ASN A 67 -4.25 -19.78 8.28
CA ASN A 67 -5.41 -19.85 7.41
C ASN A 67 -5.03 -19.54 5.95
N ARG A 68 -5.52 -20.37 5.01
CA ARG A 68 -5.14 -20.30 3.59
C ARG A 68 -5.41 -18.93 2.96
N GLU A 69 -6.58 -18.33 3.19
CA GLU A 69 -6.91 -17.01 2.64
C GLU A 69 -5.98 -15.91 3.17
N LYS A 70 -5.63 -16.02 4.46
CA LYS A 70 -4.68 -15.11 5.11
C LYS A 70 -3.28 -15.27 4.55
N ALA A 71 -2.82 -16.51 4.37
CA ALA A 71 -1.53 -16.82 3.78
C ALA A 71 -1.43 -16.33 2.33
N GLU A 72 -2.44 -16.61 1.51
CA GLU A 72 -2.49 -16.12 0.13
C GLU A 72 -2.46 -14.59 0.06
N ARG A 73 -3.18 -13.90 0.96
CA ARG A 73 -3.14 -12.44 1.03
C ARG A 73 -1.74 -11.91 1.36
N TRP A 74 -1.02 -12.57 2.26
CA TRP A 74 0.36 -12.22 2.59
C TRP A 74 1.33 -12.54 1.46
N LEU A 75 1.19 -13.69 0.80
CA LEU A 75 2.00 -14.05 -0.36
C LEU A 75 1.83 -13.06 -1.51
N ARG A 76 0.58 -12.66 -1.81
CA ARG A 76 0.30 -11.62 -2.80
C ARG A 76 1.00 -10.30 -2.45
N LYS A 77 1.02 -9.90 -1.17
CA LYS A 77 1.73 -8.69 -0.72
C LYS A 77 3.26 -8.82 -0.89
N LEU A 78 3.82 -9.97 -0.52
CA LEU A 78 5.25 -10.23 -0.59
C LEU A 78 5.73 -10.33 -2.04
N GLU A 79 5.01 -11.01 -2.91
CA GLU A 79 5.33 -11.13 -4.35
C GLU A 79 5.35 -9.78 -5.06
N ARG A 80 4.39 -8.90 -4.73
CA ARG A 80 4.25 -7.59 -5.37
C ARG A 80 5.27 -6.54 -4.90
N GLY A 81 5.90 -6.75 -3.74
CA GLY A 81 6.98 -5.90 -3.22
C GLY A 81 6.66 -4.43 -3.00
N HIS A 82 5.37 -4.09 -2.89
CA HIS A 82 4.93 -2.69 -2.91
C HIS A 82 4.06 -2.32 -1.73
N THR A 83 4.77 -1.97 -0.66
CA THR A 83 4.33 -1.02 0.34
C THR A 83 5.46 -0.01 0.52
N ILE A 84 5.25 1.21 0.01
CA ILE A 84 6.17 2.35 0.13
C ILE A 84 7.53 2.09 -0.56
N ARG A 85 7.59 2.17 -1.90
CA ARG A 85 8.81 2.82 -2.47
C ARG A 85 8.90 4.15 -1.73
N GLU A 86 9.99 4.40 -1.03
CA GLU A 86 10.21 5.62 -0.24
C GLU A 86 9.57 6.83 -0.94
N GLY A 87 8.48 7.37 -0.36
CA GLY A 87 7.75 8.53 -0.90
C GLY A 87 6.45 8.28 -1.70
N ARG A 88 5.99 7.03 -1.93
CA ARG A 88 4.66 6.79 -2.56
C ARG A 88 3.49 6.74 -1.55
N PRO A 89 2.37 7.43 -1.81
CA PRO A 89 1.20 7.44 -0.94
C PRO A 89 0.47 6.09 -0.93
N LYS A 90 0.00 5.66 0.23
CA LYS A 90 -0.84 4.46 0.36
C LYS A 90 -2.30 4.83 0.13
N TYR A 91 -2.77 4.76 -1.11
CA TYR A 91 -4.19 5.01 -1.39
C TYR A 91 -5.08 3.87 -0.90
N SER A 92 -6.22 4.23 -0.33
CA SER A 92 -7.41 3.40 -0.27
C SER A 92 -8.19 3.59 -1.57
N VAL A 93 -8.52 2.48 -2.25
CA VAL A 93 -9.32 2.50 -3.47
C VAL A 93 -10.56 1.66 -3.22
N GLY A 94 -11.73 2.22 -3.54
CA GLY A 94 -13.00 1.55 -3.28
C GLY A 94 -14.16 2.26 -3.95
N LEU A 95 -15.36 1.77 -3.66
CA LEU A 95 -16.60 2.36 -4.12
C LEU A 95 -17.26 3.13 -2.97
N ILE A 96 -17.71 4.35 -3.25
CA ILE A 96 -18.62 5.11 -2.40
C ILE A 96 -19.98 5.00 -3.08
N GLY A 97 -20.85 4.13 -2.56
CA GLY A 97 -22.02 3.67 -3.29
C GLY A 97 -21.57 2.93 -4.56
N TYR A 98 -21.88 3.47 -5.73
CA TYR A 98 -21.52 2.91 -7.03
C TYR A 98 -20.33 3.62 -7.72
N THR A 99 -19.77 4.65 -7.07
CA THR A 99 -18.75 5.52 -7.67
C THR A 99 -17.37 5.16 -7.15
N LEU A 100 -16.42 4.96 -8.06
CA LEU A 100 -15.01 4.77 -7.72
C LEU A 100 -14.45 6.01 -7.05
N ALA A 101 -13.76 5.81 -5.93
CA ALA A 101 -13.00 6.85 -5.25
C ALA A 101 -11.64 6.32 -4.79
N VAL A 102 -10.66 7.20 -4.87
CA VAL A 102 -9.30 7.00 -4.37
C VAL A 102 -9.10 7.98 -3.22
N ARG A 103 -8.63 7.49 -2.07
CA ARG A 103 -8.40 8.30 -0.87
C ARG A 103 -7.01 8.10 -0.33
N TYR A 104 -6.32 9.19 -0.05
CA TYR A 104 -5.16 9.20 0.84
C TYR A 104 -5.58 9.77 2.19
N GLN A 105 -5.10 9.21 3.30
CA GLN A 105 -5.47 9.61 4.65
C GLN A 105 -4.23 9.69 5.52
N SER A 106 -4.15 10.73 6.35
CA SER A 106 -3.05 10.91 7.31
C SER A 106 -3.49 11.82 8.46
N THR A 107 -2.96 11.55 9.66
CA THR A 107 -3.03 12.46 10.80
C THR A 107 -1.97 13.56 10.74
N ASN A 108 -0.98 13.43 9.84
CA ASN A 108 0.08 14.41 9.66
C ASN A 108 -0.31 15.42 8.56
N PRO A 109 -0.46 16.72 8.88
CA PRO A 109 -0.85 17.74 7.90
C PRO A 109 0.16 17.85 6.75
N HIS A 110 1.47 17.76 7.03
CA HIS A 110 2.51 17.80 5.98
C HIS A 110 2.41 16.61 5.00
N SER A 111 1.86 15.49 5.44
CA SER A 111 1.61 14.36 4.54
C SER A 111 0.46 14.66 3.56
N ILE A 112 -0.60 15.34 4.03
CA ILE A 112 -1.71 15.77 3.19
C ILE A 112 -1.25 16.84 2.19
N GLU A 113 -0.49 17.84 2.65
CA GLU A 113 0.08 18.89 1.80
C GLU A 113 0.98 18.34 0.70
N ARG A 114 1.89 17.42 1.06
CA ARG A 114 2.80 16.78 0.11
C ARG A 114 2.02 16.03 -0.98
N GLU A 115 0.98 15.32 -0.58
CA GLU A 115 0.17 14.55 -1.51
C GLU A 115 -0.64 15.47 -2.45
N ALA A 116 -1.29 16.50 -1.90
CA ALA A 116 -1.97 17.51 -2.70
C ALA A 116 -1.00 18.18 -3.70
N ARG A 117 0.22 18.51 -3.27
CA ARG A 117 1.26 19.08 -4.13
C ARG A 117 1.65 18.14 -5.27
N ARG A 118 1.89 16.85 -4.97
CA ARG A 118 2.22 15.84 -5.98
C ARG A 118 1.14 15.73 -7.08
N LEU A 119 -0.14 15.77 -6.69
CA LEU A 119 -1.25 15.75 -7.65
C LEU A 119 -1.26 17.01 -8.53
N ARG A 120 -0.97 18.19 -7.96
CA ARG A 120 -0.83 19.44 -8.73
C ARG A 120 0.35 19.41 -9.68
N GLU A 121 1.51 18.90 -9.25
CA GLU A 121 2.71 18.73 -10.10
C GLU A 121 2.45 17.81 -11.30
N MET A 122 1.62 16.78 -11.10
CA MET A 122 1.15 15.89 -12.16
C MET A 122 0.19 16.58 -13.15
N GLY A 123 -0.46 17.67 -12.73
CA GLY A 123 -1.42 18.44 -13.54
C GLY A 123 -2.88 18.34 -13.08
N LEU A 124 -3.15 17.75 -11.92
CA LEU A 124 -4.49 17.72 -11.32
C LEU A 124 -4.70 18.98 -10.47
N MET A 125 -5.65 19.81 -10.85
CA MET A 125 -6.10 20.95 -10.05
C MET A 125 -6.99 20.53 -8.88
N GLU A 126 -6.72 21.08 -7.70
CA GLU A 126 -7.59 20.94 -6.54
C GLU A 126 -8.93 21.64 -6.76
N GLY A 127 -10.00 21.12 -6.17
CA GLY A 127 -11.39 21.56 -6.39
C GLY A 127 -12.02 20.95 -7.65
N VAL A 128 -11.21 20.69 -8.70
CA VAL A 128 -11.66 20.07 -9.95
C VAL A 128 -11.46 18.56 -9.91
N TYR A 129 -10.21 18.13 -9.75
CA TYR A 129 -9.83 16.72 -9.82
C TYR A 129 -9.60 16.10 -8.43
N PHE A 130 -9.37 16.88 -7.39
CA PHE A 130 -9.32 16.31 -6.05
C PHE A 130 -9.69 17.35 -5.01
N SER A 131 -10.01 16.91 -3.80
CA SER A 131 -10.12 17.80 -2.64
C SER A 131 -9.17 17.34 -1.54
N ALA A 132 -8.53 18.27 -0.85
CA ALA A 132 -7.78 17.99 0.37
C ALA A 132 -8.50 18.57 1.59
N LYS A 133 -8.46 17.83 2.70
CA LYS A 133 -8.91 18.29 4.01
C LYS A 133 -7.79 18.02 5.02
N MET A 134 -7.38 19.06 5.75
CA MET A 134 -6.36 18.93 6.77
C MET A 134 -6.86 18.12 7.98
N PRO A 135 -5.96 17.42 8.70
CA PRO A 135 -6.28 16.88 10.00
C PRO A 135 -6.50 18.02 11.01
N GLU A 136 -7.56 17.93 11.82
CA GLU A 136 -7.94 18.92 12.85
C GLU A 136 -8.50 18.17 14.07
N ASP A 137 -8.15 18.60 15.29
CA ASP A 137 -8.67 18.05 16.55
C ASP A 137 -8.61 16.52 16.65
N GLY A 138 -7.46 15.92 16.30
CA GLY A 138 -7.27 14.46 16.30
C GLY A 138 -8.03 13.72 15.19
N LYS A 139 -8.74 14.43 14.31
CA LYS A 139 -9.39 13.84 13.14
C LYS A 139 -8.37 13.62 12.02
N ILE A 140 -8.57 12.54 11.29
CA ILE A 140 -7.74 12.17 10.14
C ILE A 140 -8.06 13.10 8.96
N GLY A 141 -7.03 13.76 8.43
CA GLY A 141 -7.11 14.50 7.18
C GLY A 141 -7.11 13.56 5.98
N TYR A 142 -7.52 14.07 4.82
CA TYR A 142 -7.57 13.25 3.61
C TYR A 142 -7.36 14.04 2.32
N VAL A 143 -6.94 13.32 1.28
CA VAL A 143 -7.03 13.74 -0.12
C VAL A 143 -8.00 12.80 -0.82
N LEU A 144 -9.07 13.33 -1.39
CA LEU A 144 -10.10 12.60 -2.12
C LEU A 144 -9.96 12.85 -3.62
N ILE A 145 -9.69 11.79 -4.36
CA ILE A 145 -9.54 11.79 -5.81
C ILE A 145 -10.74 11.04 -6.39
N ARG A 146 -11.46 11.70 -7.29
CA ARG A 146 -12.70 11.18 -7.90
C ARG A 146 -12.39 10.33 -9.14
N ARG A 147 -13.44 9.71 -9.70
CA ARG A 147 -13.35 8.88 -10.90
C ARG A 147 -12.82 9.67 -12.09
N GLU A 148 -13.33 10.88 -12.28
CA GLU A 148 -13.00 11.79 -13.39
C GLU A 148 -11.50 12.16 -13.38
N SER A 149 -10.94 12.27 -12.19
CA SER A 149 -9.53 12.53 -11.94
C SER A 149 -8.63 11.39 -12.38
N LEU A 150 -9.09 10.16 -12.17
CA LEU A 150 -8.37 8.98 -12.64
C LEU A 150 -8.41 8.87 -14.16
N ALA A 151 -9.53 9.25 -14.78
CA ALA A 151 -9.65 9.34 -16.24
C ALA A 151 -8.68 10.38 -16.81
N TYR A 152 -8.66 11.60 -16.26
CA TYR A 152 -7.75 12.64 -16.72
C TYR A 152 -6.27 12.30 -16.46
N ALA A 153 -5.95 11.64 -15.34
CA ALA A 153 -4.61 11.11 -15.11
C ALA A 153 -4.24 10.03 -16.15
N ALA A 154 -5.18 9.17 -16.56
CA ALA A 154 -4.96 8.22 -17.65
C ALA A 154 -4.68 8.92 -18.99
N TRP A 155 -5.42 9.97 -19.31
CA TRP A 155 -5.12 10.79 -20.48
C TRP A 155 -3.72 11.42 -20.42
N LEU A 156 -3.34 12.02 -19.29
CA LEU A 156 -2.00 12.58 -19.07
C LEU A 156 -0.89 11.53 -19.19
N SER A 157 -1.16 10.27 -18.82
CA SER A 157 -0.20 9.16 -18.94
C SER A 157 0.14 8.82 -20.40
N THR A 158 -0.74 9.16 -21.34
CA THR A 158 -0.56 8.88 -22.77
C THR A 158 -0.12 10.12 -23.56
N ARG A 159 -0.74 11.28 -23.30
CA ARG A 159 -0.60 12.52 -24.08
C ARG A 159 0.02 13.69 -23.32
N GLY A 160 0.33 13.53 -22.03
CA GLY A 160 0.92 14.59 -21.22
C GLY A 160 2.37 14.93 -21.59
N PRO A 161 2.85 16.14 -21.28
CA PRO A 161 4.26 16.52 -21.46
C PRO A 161 5.18 15.67 -20.56
N GLY A 162 6.39 15.35 -21.04
CA GLY A 162 7.23 14.25 -20.56
C GLY A 162 7.38 14.09 -19.04
N GLY A 163 7.61 15.18 -18.29
CA GLY A 163 7.72 15.14 -16.82
C GLY A 163 6.41 14.80 -16.10
N ARG A 164 5.29 15.33 -16.59
CA ARG A 164 3.94 15.06 -16.04
C ARG A 164 3.43 13.68 -16.45
N ARG A 165 3.79 13.23 -17.66
CA ARG A 165 3.42 11.91 -18.20
C ARG A 165 3.89 10.77 -17.30
N ARG A 166 5.15 10.82 -16.87
CA ARG A 166 5.72 9.78 -15.98
C ARG A 166 4.98 9.73 -14.64
N LEU A 167 4.72 10.89 -14.03
CA LEU A 167 3.96 10.96 -12.76
C LEU A 167 2.55 10.37 -12.93
N ALA A 168 1.90 10.66 -14.05
CA ALA A 168 0.58 10.15 -14.38
C ALA A 168 0.54 8.63 -14.62
N VAL A 169 1.51 8.08 -15.37
CA VAL A 169 1.68 6.62 -15.53
C VAL A 169 1.83 5.96 -14.15
N GLU A 170 2.78 6.45 -13.34
CA GLU A 170 3.04 5.87 -12.02
C GLU A 170 1.82 5.94 -11.09
N PHE A 171 1.04 7.03 -11.17
CA PHE A 171 -0.18 7.18 -10.39
C PHE A 171 -1.29 6.20 -10.83
N VAL A 172 -1.56 6.09 -12.13
CA VAL A 172 -2.61 5.23 -12.68
C VAL A 172 -2.30 3.75 -12.40
N GLU A 173 -1.07 3.31 -12.65
CA GLU A 173 -0.62 1.95 -12.34
C GLU A 173 -0.82 1.63 -10.86
N HIS A 174 -0.45 2.56 -9.98
CA HIS A 174 -0.61 2.39 -8.54
C HIS A 174 -2.09 2.27 -8.16
N VAL A 175 -2.97 3.13 -8.68
CA VAL A 175 -4.41 3.06 -8.38
C VAL A 175 -5.04 1.76 -8.89
N LEU A 176 -4.76 1.36 -10.14
CA LEU A 176 -5.27 0.11 -10.72
C LEU A 176 -4.82 -1.10 -9.91
N GLN A 177 -3.57 -1.09 -9.46
CA GLN A 177 -3.04 -2.14 -8.61
C GLN A 177 -3.77 -2.20 -7.25
N ARG A 178 -4.01 -1.04 -6.62
CA ARG A 178 -4.77 -0.95 -5.36
C ARG A 178 -6.24 -1.36 -5.54
N ALA A 179 -6.83 -1.08 -6.70
CA ALA A 179 -8.17 -1.54 -7.05
C ALA A 179 -8.22 -3.07 -7.19
N LYS A 180 -7.22 -3.67 -7.86
CA LYS A 180 -7.06 -5.14 -7.97
C LYS A 180 -6.94 -5.81 -6.60
N GLU A 181 -6.29 -5.16 -5.64
CA GLU A 181 -6.20 -5.63 -4.25
C GLU A 181 -7.51 -5.56 -3.48
N ARG A 182 -8.38 -4.60 -3.84
CA ARG A 182 -9.66 -4.42 -3.18
C ARG A 182 -10.70 -5.44 -3.66
N GLY A 183 -10.64 -5.85 -4.91
CA GLY A 183 -11.49 -6.90 -5.49
C GLY A 183 -11.82 -6.66 -6.96
N GLY A 184 -12.32 -7.69 -7.63
CA GLY A 184 -12.59 -7.67 -9.08
C GLY A 184 -13.55 -6.58 -9.52
N GLU A 185 -14.58 -6.27 -8.72
CA GLU A 185 -15.53 -5.20 -9.03
C GLU A 185 -14.88 -3.80 -8.97
N VAL A 186 -14.09 -3.53 -7.93
CA VAL A 186 -13.38 -2.25 -7.79
C VAL A 186 -12.35 -2.09 -8.91
N TYR A 187 -11.65 -3.16 -9.25
CA TYR A 187 -10.71 -3.18 -10.36
C TYR A 187 -11.38 -2.89 -11.70
N ARG A 188 -12.50 -3.56 -12.00
CA ARG A 188 -13.29 -3.32 -13.20
C ARG A 188 -13.73 -1.85 -13.29
N LYS A 189 -14.22 -1.27 -12.19
CA LYS A 189 -14.61 0.15 -12.17
C LYS A 189 -13.44 1.11 -12.34
N ALA A 190 -12.26 0.75 -11.83
CA ALA A 190 -11.04 1.51 -12.05
C ALA A 190 -10.56 1.43 -13.51
N LEU A 191 -10.63 0.25 -14.13
CA LEU A 191 -10.35 0.08 -15.56
C LEU A 191 -11.33 0.88 -16.43
N GLU A 192 -12.64 0.78 -16.17
CA GLU A 192 -13.66 1.58 -16.87
C GLU A 192 -13.41 3.09 -16.77
N ALA A 193 -12.78 3.56 -15.69
CA ALA A 193 -12.42 4.97 -15.54
C ALA A 193 -11.19 5.35 -16.38
N VAL A 194 -10.20 4.45 -16.47
CA VAL A 194 -8.95 4.66 -17.23
C VAL A 194 -9.18 4.51 -18.74
N GLU A 195 -10.07 3.63 -19.17
CA GLU A 195 -10.28 3.32 -20.60
C GLU A 195 -11.22 4.30 -21.32
N ARG A 196 -12.13 4.95 -20.58
CA ARG A 196 -13.16 5.83 -21.17
C ARG A 196 -12.62 7.08 -21.87
N ASP A 197 -11.37 7.45 -21.63
CA ASP A 197 -10.76 8.68 -22.18
C ASP A 197 -9.85 8.41 -23.41
N LYS A 198 -9.99 7.22 -24.04
CA LYS A 198 -9.38 6.91 -25.34
C LYS A 198 -10.19 7.44 -26.54
N GLY A 199 -11.30 8.16 -26.30
CA GLY A 199 -12.16 8.78 -27.31
C GLY A 199 -11.68 10.18 -27.70
#